data_AF-A0A1I5FEY0-F1
#
_entry.id   AF-A0A1I5FEY0-F1
#
_cell.length_a   1.000
_cell.length_b   1.000
_cell.length_c   1.000
_cell.angle_alpha   90.00
_cell.angle_beta   90.00
_cell.angle_gamma   90.00
#
_symmetry.space_group_name_H-M   'P 1'
#
loop_
_entity.id
_entity.type
_entity.pdbx_description
1 polymer ?
#
loop_
_entity_poly.entity_id
_entity_poly.type
_entity_poly.pdbx_seq_one_letter_code
_entity_poly.pdbx_strand_id
1 'polypeptide(L)'
;MMHLPENIIITVVFGLMLALIVFLLTRHNFSRHGKTDYQKKIEIANNEMLYSIRPLLVEKKVPSKEILGAVRYSTAKKYGVEQNDLYDEFSLTSDLINETIANSFLTSDEKLEFCSLLQSIK
;
A
#
# COMPACT_ATOMS: atom_id res chain seq x y z
N MET A 1 -5.74 62.74 -14.61
CA MET A 1 -6.29 61.96 -13.48
C MET A 1 -7.16 60.85 -14.08
N MET A 2 -6.65 59.62 -14.15
CA MET A 2 -7.45 58.47 -14.63
C MET A 2 -8.39 58.05 -13.50
N HIS A 3 -9.68 58.32 -13.65
CA HIS A 3 -10.71 57.71 -12.81
C HIS A 3 -10.77 56.23 -13.17
N LEU A 4 -10.15 55.37 -12.36
CA LEU A 4 -10.38 53.94 -12.49
C LEU A 4 -11.86 53.69 -12.18
N PRO A 5 -12.62 53.05 -13.09
CA PRO A 5 -14.00 52.68 -12.80
C PRO A 5 -14.03 51.71 -11.62
N GLU A 6 -14.93 51.95 -10.66
CA GLU A 6 -15.09 51.17 -9.43
C GLU A 6 -15.18 49.65 -9.68
N ASN A 7 -15.68 49.27 -10.85
CA ASN A 7 -15.82 47.90 -11.33
C ASN A 7 -14.49 47.12 -11.42
N ILE A 8 -13.37 47.79 -11.70
CA ILE A 8 -12.05 47.13 -11.76
C ILE A 8 -11.60 46.68 -10.38
N ILE A 9 -11.83 47.51 -9.35
CA ILE A 9 -11.47 47.20 -7.98
C ILE A 9 -12.26 45.98 -7.49
N ILE A 10 -13.57 45.95 -7.78
CA ILE A 10 -14.45 44.82 -7.43
C ILE A 10 -13.96 43.53 -8.11
N THR A 11 -13.58 43.60 -9.39
CA THR A 11 -13.12 42.43 -10.14
C THR A 11 -11.79 41.89 -9.59
N VAL A 12 -10.85 42.76 -9.26
CA VAL A 12 -9.56 42.38 -8.66
C VAL A 12 -9.76 41.76 -7.28
N VAL A 13 -10.59 42.36 -6.42
CA VAL A 13 -10.87 41.84 -5.07
C VAL A 13 -11.60 40.49 -5.13
N PHE A 14 -12.58 40.36 -6.02
CA PHE A 14 -13.33 39.11 -6.19
C PHE A 14 -12.45 37.99 -6.76
N GLY A 15 -11.58 38.31 -7.73
CA GLY A 15 -10.60 37.38 -8.27
C GLY A 15 -9.61 36.90 -7.21
N LEU A 16 -9.14 37.81 -6.33
CA LEU A 16 -8.24 37.46 -5.23
C LEU A 16 -8.91 36.54 -4.20
N MET A 17 -10.17 36.83 -3.85
CA MET A 17 -10.97 36.01 -2.93
C MET A 17 -11.23 34.61 -3.51
N LEU A 18 -11.61 34.51 -4.79
CA LEU A 18 -11.78 33.23 -5.47
C LEU A 18 -10.49 32.42 -5.51
N ALA A 19 -9.36 33.05 -5.85
CA ALA A 19 -8.06 32.38 -5.88
C ALA A 19 -7.66 31.84 -4.49
N LEU A 20 -7.92 32.61 -3.43
CA LEU A 20 -7.68 32.18 -2.06
C LEU A 20 -8.53 30.98 -1.65
N ILE A 21 -9.82 30.98 -2.00
CA ILE A 21 -10.73 29.87 -1.73
C ILE A 21 -10.26 28.60 -2.45
N VAL A 22 -9.94 28.70 -3.75
CA VAL A 22 -9.43 27.57 -4.53
C VAL A 22 -8.13 27.03 -3.93
N PHE A 23 -7.19 27.91 -3.55
CA PHE A 23 -5.93 27.51 -2.92
C PHE A 23 -6.15 26.73 -1.61
N LEU A 24 -7.06 27.19 -0.75
CA LEU A 24 -7.38 26.50 0.51
C LEU A 24 -8.00 25.12 0.26
N LEU A 25 -8.91 25.01 -0.72
CA LEU A 25 -9.51 23.73 -1.10
C LEU A 25 -8.49 22.75 -1.69
N THR A 26 -7.64 23.20 -2.61
CA THR A 26 -6.57 22.37 -3.19
C THR A 26 -5.61 21.88 -2.11
N ARG A 27 -5.17 22.76 -1.20
CA ARG A 27 -4.27 22.40 -0.11
C ARG A 27 -4.89 21.38 0.85
N HIS A 28 -6.17 21.54 1.19
CA HIS A 28 -6.87 20.60 2.05
C HIS A 28 -6.97 19.20 1.42
N ASN A 29 -7.33 19.14 0.13
CA ASN A 29 -7.47 17.87 -0.57
C ASN A 29 -6.13 17.15 -0.77
N PHE A 30 -5.06 17.90 -1.08
CA PHE A 30 -3.71 17.36 -1.23
C PHE A 30 -3.16 16.78 0.08
N SER A 31 -3.45 17.42 1.22
CA SER A 31 -3.05 16.90 2.54
C SER A 31 -3.73 15.57 2.90
N ARG A 32 -4.95 15.31 2.40
CA ARG A 32 -5.61 14.02 2.59
C ARG A 32 -5.07 12.96 1.63
N HIS A 33 -4.74 13.34 0.40
CA HIS A 33 -4.17 12.45 -0.61
C HIS A 33 -2.85 11.81 -0.16
N GLY A 34 -1.94 12.58 0.46
CA GLY A 34 -0.64 12.04 0.90
C GLY A 34 -0.73 10.87 1.89
N LYS A 35 -1.71 10.87 2.81
CA LYS A 35 -1.91 9.75 3.76
C LYS A 35 -2.48 8.52 3.06
N THR A 36 -3.45 8.70 2.16
CA THR A 36 -3.96 7.62 1.31
C THR A 36 -2.88 7.07 0.37
N ASP A 37 -1.96 7.90 -0.10
CA ASP A 37 -0.88 7.47 -0.99
C ASP A 37 0.14 6.58 -0.24
N TYR A 38 0.45 6.91 1.02
CA TYR A 38 1.28 6.05 1.85
C TYR A 38 0.63 4.69 2.13
N GLN A 39 -0.67 4.67 2.47
CA GLN A 39 -1.41 3.41 2.68
C GLN A 39 -1.48 2.56 1.41
N LYS A 40 -1.71 3.17 0.25
CA LYS A 40 -1.67 2.47 -1.05
C LYS A 40 -0.30 1.87 -1.32
N LYS A 41 0.79 2.57 -0.97
CA LYS A 41 2.15 2.04 -1.13
C LYS A 41 2.38 0.81 -0.23
N ILE A 42 1.89 0.83 1.00
CA ILE A 42 1.95 -0.33 1.90
C ILE A 42 1.17 -1.50 1.30
N GLU A 43 -0.05 -1.26 0.81
CA GLU A 43 -0.88 -2.30 0.19
C GLU A 43 -0.19 -2.94 -1.02
N ILE A 44 0.36 -2.12 -1.93
CA ILE A 44 1.07 -2.62 -3.11
C ILE A 44 2.34 -3.39 -2.69
N ALA A 45 3.09 -2.90 -1.69
CA ALA A 45 4.28 -3.55 -1.18
C ALA A 45 3.96 -4.92 -0.54
N ASN A 46 2.93 -5.01 0.30
CA ASN A 46 2.50 -6.25 0.92
C ASN A 46 2.01 -7.27 -0.12
N ASN A 47 1.26 -6.80 -1.11
CA ASN A 47 0.86 -7.64 -2.24
C ASN A 47 2.08 -8.20 -2.99
N GLU A 48 3.09 -7.37 -3.29
CA GLU A 48 4.33 -7.85 -3.93
C GLU A 48 5.05 -8.92 -3.10
N MET A 49 5.14 -8.71 -1.78
CA MET A 49 5.70 -9.74 -0.88
C MET A 49 4.92 -11.05 -1.01
N LEU A 50 3.59 -10.99 -0.96
CA LEU A 50 2.74 -12.17 -1.04
C LEU A 50 2.90 -12.89 -2.39
N TYR A 51 2.88 -12.16 -3.51
CA TYR A 51 3.10 -12.72 -4.84
C TYR A 51 4.49 -13.31 -5.03
N SER A 52 5.51 -12.81 -4.34
CA SER A 52 6.86 -13.36 -4.42
C SER A 52 6.99 -14.74 -3.76
N ILE A 53 6.15 -15.04 -2.76
CA ILE A 53 6.19 -16.32 -2.03
C ILE A 53 5.30 -17.38 -2.65
N ARG A 54 4.17 -17.00 -3.29
CA ARG A 54 3.22 -17.96 -3.91
C ARG A 54 3.89 -19.01 -4.83
N PRO A 55 4.82 -18.68 -5.73
CA PRO A 55 5.48 -19.68 -6.58
C PRO A 55 6.25 -20.73 -5.78
N LEU A 56 6.90 -20.32 -4.67
CA LEU A 56 7.63 -21.23 -3.80
C LEU A 56 6.69 -22.24 -3.15
N LEU A 57 5.50 -21.79 -2.72
CA LEU A 57 4.48 -22.66 -2.12
C LEU A 57 4.02 -23.75 -3.10
N VAL A 58 3.80 -23.40 -4.37
CA VAL A 58 3.44 -24.37 -5.43
C VAL A 58 4.55 -25.41 -5.63
N GLU A 59 5.82 -25.01 -5.51
CA GLU A 59 6.96 -25.92 -5.53
C GLU A 59 7.20 -26.66 -4.20
N LYS A 60 6.32 -26.51 -3.21
CA LYS A 60 6.46 -27.05 -1.84
C LYS A 60 7.75 -26.60 -1.15
N LYS A 61 8.25 -25.41 -1.52
CA LYS A 61 9.42 -24.78 -0.95
C LYS A 61 9.00 -23.59 -0.11
N VAL A 62 9.78 -23.35 0.93
CA VAL A 62 9.48 -22.31 1.90
C VAL A 62 10.74 -21.49 2.13
N PRO A 63 10.67 -20.15 2.00
CA PRO A 63 11.83 -19.29 2.25
C PRO A 63 12.20 -19.31 3.73
N SER A 64 13.50 -19.21 4.03
CA SER A 64 13.95 -19.01 5.40
C SER A 64 13.56 -17.61 5.90
N LYS A 65 13.55 -17.44 7.22
CA LYS A 65 13.30 -16.14 7.87
C LYS A 65 14.23 -15.03 7.36
N GLU A 66 15.49 -15.37 7.08
CA GLU A 66 16.49 -14.45 6.54
C GLU A 66 16.12 -13.97 5.13
N ILE A 67 15.63 -14.88 4.28
CA ILE A 67 15.18 -14.55 2.93
C ILE A 67 13.93 -13.67 3.01
N LEU A 68 12.96 -14.00 3.89
CA LEU A 68 11.78 -13.16 4.10
C LEU A 68 12.14 -11.76 4.60
N GLY A 69 13.09 -11.65 5.54
CA GLY A 69 13.62 -10.38 6.00
C GLY A 69 14.28 -9.57 4.87
N ALA A 70 15.06 -10.23 4.00
CA ALA A 70 15.67 -9.58 2.85
C ALA A 70 14.63 -9.09 1.82
N VAL A 71 13.59 -9.88 1.56
CA VAL A 71 12.46 -9.49 0.71
C VAL A 71 11.74 -8.29 1.31
N ARG A 72 11.38 -8.34 2.59
CA ARG A 72 10.73 -7.21 3.31
C ARG A 72 11.57 -5.94 3.24
N TYR A 73 12.88 -6.04 3.50
CA TYR A 73 13.81 -4.92 3.40
C TYR A 73 13.84 -4.30 2.00
N SER A 74 14.00 -5.15 0.98
CA SER A 74 14.08 -4.72 -0.42
C SER A 74 12.78 -4.07 -0.88
N THR A 75 11.64 -4.67 -0.55
CA THR A 75 10.31 -4.15 -0.93
C THR A 75 10.01 -2.84 -0.21
N ALA A 76 10.30 -2.72 1.09
CA ALA A 76 10.16 -1.46 1.82
C ALA A 76 10.96 -0.33 1.17
N LYS A 77 12.21 -0.61 0.81
CA LYS A 77 13.08 0.34 0.11
C LYS A 77 12.54 0.72 -1.27
N LYS A 78 12.03 -0.25 -2.03
CA LYS A 78 11.46 -0.04 -3.37
C LYS A 78 10.25 0.90 -3.36
N TYR A 79 9.37 0.76 -2.37
CA TYR A 79 8.14 1.54 -2.27
C TYR A 79 8.27 2.81 -1.40
N GLY A 80 9.39 2.96 -0.69
CA GLY A 80 9.65 4.11 0.19
C GLY A 80 8.72 4.12 1.40
N VAL A 81 8.55 2.95 2.02
CA VAL A 81 7.71 2.73 3.21
C VAL A 81 8.55 2.13 4.33
N GLU A 82 8.10 2.29 5.57
CA GLU A 82 8.76 1.71 6.74
C GLU A 82 8.59 0.19 6.78
N GLN A 83 9.66 -0.54 7.14
CA GLN A 83 9.59 -2.01 7.19
C GLN A 83 8.55 -2.50 8.20
N ASN A 84 8.44 -1.82 9.34
CA ASN A 84 7.51 -2.19 10.40
C ASN A 84 6.04 -2.08 9.98
N ASP A 85 5.74 -1.31 8.93
CA ASP A 85 4.39 -1.18 8.38
C ASP A 85 4.06 -2.29 7.36
N LEU A 86 5.07 -3.00 6.87
CA LEU A 86 4.89 -4.18 6.00
C LEU A 86 4.63 -5.44 6.80
N TYR A 87 4.15 -6.48 6.13
CA TYR A 87 3.94 -7.80 6.72
C TYR A 87 5.18 -8.32 7.45
N ASP A 88 4.96 -8.76 8.68
CA ASP A 88 5.87 -9.64 9.40
C ASP A 88 5.64 -11.10 8.98
N GLU A 89 6.46 -12.02 9.48
CA GLU A 89 6.38 -13.43 9.12
C GLU A 89 5.00 -14.02 9.45
N PHE A 90 4.40 -13.59 10.57
CA PHE A 90 3.10 -14.06 11.02
C PHE A 90 1.97 -13.57 10.11
N SER A 91 1.92 -12.28 9.77
CA SER A 91 0.88 -11.70 8.93
C SER A 91 0.94 -12.28 7.52
N LEU A 92 2.15 -12.37 6.96
CA LEU A 92 2.36 -12.94 5.62
C LEU A 92 1.91 -14.40 5.55
N THR A 93 2.31 -15.22 6.53
CA THR A 93 1.91 -16.65 6.56
C THR A 93 0.42 -16.82 6.80
N SER A 94 -0.20 -15.98 7.64
CA SER A 94 -1.64 -16.05 7.91
C SER A 94 -2.47 -15.76 6.65
N ASP A 95 -2.10 -14.74 5.88
CA ASP A 95 -2.79 -14.42 4.63
C ASP A 95 -2.59 -15.51 3.58
N LEU A 96 -1.37 -16.06 3.46
CA LEU A 96 -1.09 -17.20 2.56
C LEU A 96 -1.89 -18.45 2.94
N ILE A 97 -2.04 -18.74 4.24
CA ILE A 97 -2.89 -19.84 4.74
C ILE A 97 -4.35 -19.58 4.34
N ASN A 98 -4.84 -18.36 4.57
CA ASN A 98 -6.21 -18.00 4.24
C ASN A 98 -6.51 -18.13 2.75
N GLU A 99 -5.60 -17.64 1.89
CA GLU A 99 -5.70 -17.82 0.42
C GLU A 99 -5.69 -19.29 0.00
N THR A 100 -4.82 -20.10 0.63
CA THR A 100 -4.70 -21.53 0.34
C THR A 100 -5.98 -22.27 0.70
N ILE A 101 -6.55 -22.01 1.88
CA ILE A 101 -7.80 -22.63 2.34
C ILE A 101 -8.98 -22.22 1.45
N ALA A 102 -9.05 -20.95 1.07
CA ALA A 102 -10.10 -20.41 0.20
C ALA A 102 -10.02 -20.90 -1.25
N ASN A 103 -8.88 -21.47 -1.68
CA ASN A 103 -8.68 -21.93 -3.04
C ASN A 103 -9.56 -23.17 -3.33
N SER A 104 -10.52 -23.04 -4.25
CA SER A 104 -11.42 -24.13 -4.65
C SER A 104 -10.79 -25.16 -5.59
N PHE A 105 -9.62 -24.86 -6.16
CA PHE A 105 -8.91 -25.75 -7.09
C PHE A 105 -8.03 -26.78 -6.37
N LEU A 106 -7.73 -26.56 -5.09
CA LEU A 106 -6.94 -27.48 -4.27
C LEU A 106 -7.83 -28.50 -3.58
N THR A 107 -7.36 -29.74 -3.53
CA THR A 107 -7.94 -30.79 -2.68
C THR A 107 -7.73 -30.47 -1.20
N SER A 108 -8.53 -31.07 -0.33
CA SER A 108 -8.38 -30.91 1.12
C SER A 108 -6.97 -31.30 1.60
N ASP A 109 -6.38 -32.34 1.02
CA ASP A 109 -5.06 -32.82 1.40
C ASP A 109 -3.95 -31.82 0.99
N GLU A 110 -4.02 -31.27 -0.22
CA GLU A 110 -3.09 -30.23 -0.69
C GLU A 110 -3.16 -28.97 0.18
N LYS A 111 -4.38 -28.57 0.57
CA LYS A 111 -4.58 -27.42 1.47
C LYS A 111 -3.88 -27.63 2.81
N LEU A 112 -4.07 -28.80 3.42
CA LEU A 112 -3.46 -29.13 4.71
C LEU A 112 -1.93 -29.23 4.61
N GLU A 113 -1.41 -29.80 3.53
CA GLU A 113 0.03 -29.89 3.27
C GLU A 113 0.66 -28.50 3.17
N PHE A 114 0.09 -27.60 2.37
CA PHE A 114 0.57 -26.23 2.24
C PHE A 114 0.48 -25.43 3.54
N CYS A 115 -0.63 -25.57 4.28
CA CYS A 115 -0.77 -24.93 5.59
C CYS A 115 0.32 -25.40 6.56
N SER A 116 0.64 -26.69 6.55
CA SER A 116 1.71 -27.26 7.39
C SER A 116 3.09 -26.72 7.00
N LEU A 117 3.36 -26.58 5.70
CA LEU A 117 4.59 -25.96 5.20
C LEU A 117 4.72 -24.50 5.66
N LEU A 118 3.66 -23.70 5.54
CA LEU A 118 3.68 -22.30 5.97
C LEU A 118 3.87 -22.14 7.48
N GLN A 119 3.34 -23.06 8.29
CA GLN A 119 3.53 -23.05 9.74
C GLN A 119 5.00 -23.32 10.15
N SER A 120 5.79 -23.96 9.29
CA SER A 120 7.22 -24.23 9.54
C SER A 120 8.12 -22.98 9.44
N ILE A 121 7.59 -21.84 8.97
CA ILE A 121 8.30 -20.55 8.88
C ILE A 121 8.51 -19.88 10.25
N LYS A 122 7.82 -20.36 11.30
CA LYS A 122 7.87 -19.79 12.65
C LYS A 122 9.25 -19.77 13.29
#